data_AF-A0A093IM73-F1
#
_entry.id   AF-A0A093IM73-F1
#
_cell.length_a   1.000
_cell.length_b   1.000
_cell.length_c   1.000
_cell.angle_alpha   90.00
_cell.angle_beta   90.00
_cell.angle_gamma   90.00
#
_symmetry.space_group_name_H-M   'P 1'
#
loop_
_entity.id
_entity.type
_entity.pdbx_description
1 polymer ?
#
loop_
_entity_poly.entity_id
_entity_poly.type
_entity_poly.pdbx_seq_one_letter_code
_entity_poly.pdbx_strand_id
1 'polypeptide(L)'
;QLILFGLSNQMVVTFKEENTVAFKHLFLKDYVDGAEESYAVYTQRDLYDRMFYAVEKYLAVPNETIGRYAYVRGESGGNRSALMLCQQYYRKGRIDPANDTFNIDPKIVT
;
A
#
# COMPACT_ATOMS: atom_id res chain seq x y z
N GLN A 1 -35.29 -17.04 1.99
CA GLN A 1 -34.38 -16.39 2.95
C GLN A 1 -32.94 -16.35 2.46
N LEU A 2 -32.36 -17.49 2.02
CA LEU A 2 -30.96 -17.56 1.54
C LEU A 2 -30.65 -16.66 0.32
N ILE A 3 -31.56 -16.57 -0.66
CA ILE A 3 -31.34 -15.78 -1.88
C ILE A 3 -31.19 -14.28 -1.58
N LEU A 4 -32.10 -13.71 -0.77
CA LEU A 4 -32.05 -12.29 -0.39
C LEU A 4 -30.76 -11.96 0.41
N PHE A 5 -30.35 -12.86 1.29
CA PHE A 5 -29.07 -12.75 2.00
C PHE A 5 -27.87 -12.83 1.04
N GLY A 6 -27.91 -13.77 0.10
CA GLY A 6 -26.88 -13.94 -0.93
C GLY A 6 -26.70 -12.70 -1.79
N LEU A 7 -27.80 -12.08 -2.25
CA LEU A 7 -27.77 -10.84 -3.03
C LEU A 7 -27.15 -9.68 -2.25
N SER A 8 -27.51 -9.53 -0.96
CA SER A 8 -26.93 -8.49 -0.11
C SER A 8 -25.43 -8.69 0.09
N ASN A 9 -24.99 -9.91 0.36
CA ASN A 9 -23.57 -10.21 0.55
C ASN A 9 -22.79 -10.03 -0.74
N GLN A 10 -23.34 -10.45 -1.87
CA GLN A 10 -22.72 -10.26 -3.17
C GLN A 10 -22.49 -8.78 -3.46
N MET A 11 -23.44 -7.90 -3.19
CA MET A 11 -23.25 -6.45 -3.37
C MET A 11 -22.11 -5.90 -2.51
N VAL A 12 -21.98 -6.31 -1.25
CA VAL A 12 -20.89 -5.87 -0.37
C VAL A 12 -19.54 -6.38 -0.85
N VAL A 13 -19.48 -7.65 -1.30
CA VAL A 13 -18.27 -8.26 -1.86
C VAL A 13 -17.85 -7.53 -3.13
N THR A 14 -18.77 -7.34 -4.08
CA THR A 14 -18.49 -6.62 -5.33
C THR A 14 -18.04 -5.19 -5.05
N PHE A 15 -18.71 -4.46 -4.15
CA PHE A 15 -18.28 -3.11 -3.78
C PHE A 15 -16.85 -3.10 -3.23
N LYS A 16 -16.50 -4.06 -2.37
CA LYS A 16 -15.13 -4.18 -1.83
C LYS A 16 -14.12 -4.50 -2.93
N GLU A 17 -14.42 -5.46 -3.80
CA GLU A 17 -13.54 -5.91 -4.86
C GLU A 17 -13.27 -4.80 -5.88
N GLU A 18 -14.33 -4.14 -6.38
CA GLU A 18 -14.21 -3.05 -7.34
C GLU A 18 -13.43 -1.86 -6.77
N ASN A 19 -13.68 -1.47 -5.50
CA ASN A 19 -12.90 -0.42 -4.85
C ASN A 19 -11.43 -0.83 -4.67
N THR A 20 -11.16 -2.10 -4.37
CA THR A 20 -9.79 -2.61 -4.25
C THR A 20 -9.05 -2.55 -5.59
N VAL A 21 -9.71 -2.92 -6.69
CA VAL A 21 -9.15 -2.79 -8.05
C VAL A 21 -8.91 -1.32 -8.39
N ALA A 22 -9.87 -0.43 -8.13
CA ALA A 22 -9.71 1.00 -8.34
C ALA A 22 -8.49 1.56 -7.58
N PHE A 23 -8.30 1.18 -6.32
CA PHE A 23 -7.14 1.61 -5.53
C PHE A 23 -5.80 1.08 -6.05
N LYS A 24 -5.75 -0.14 -6.60
CA LYS A 24 -4.55 -0.64 -7.28
C LYS A 24 -4.17 0.27 -8.44
N HIS A 25 -5.12 0.57 -9.32
CA HIS A 25 -4.90 1.47 -10.46
C HIS A 25 -4.57 2.91 -10.06
N LEU A 26 -5.11 3.40 -8.93
CA LEU A 26 -4.84 4.74 -8.45
C LEU A 26 -3.45 4.88 -7.82
N PHE A 27 -3.06 3.95 -6.93
CA PHE A 27 -1.89 4.12 -6.08
C PHE A 27 -0.65 3.33 -6.53
N LEU A 28 -0.81 2.28 -7.34
CA LEU A 28 0.30 1.52 -7.91
C LEU A 28 0.61 2.05 -9.31
N LYS A 29 1.75 2.73 -9.45
CA LYS A 29 2.19 3.29 -10.72
C LYS A 29 2.36 2.19 -11.78
N ASP A 30 1.76 2.40 -12.95
CA ASP A 30 1.81 1.49 -14.10
C ASP A 30 1.28 0.07 -13.81
N TYR A 31 0.34 -0.07 -12.85
CA TYR A 31 -0.32 -1.34 -12.57
C TYR A 31 -1.19 -1.78 -13.75
N VAL A 32 -1.22 -3.09 -13.99
CA VAL A 32 -2.03 -3.74 -15.03
C VAL A 32 -2.79 -4.91 -14.40
N ASP A 33 -4.03 -5.11 -14.84
CA ASP A 33 -4.86 -6.20 -14.32
C ASP A 33 -4.20 -7.57 -14.56
N GLY A 34 -4.24 -8.41 -13.53
CA GLY A 34 -3.59 -9.72 -13.53
C GLY A 34 -2.10 -9.70 -13.15
N ALA A 35 -1.49 -8.53 -12.92
CA ALA A 35 -0.09 -8.42 -12.51
C ALA A 35 0.13 -8.52 -10.98
N GLU A 36 -0.88 -8.94 -10.20
CA GLU A 36 -0.83 -8.89 -8.73
C GLU A 36 0.37 -9.64 -8.12
N GLU A 37 0.71 -10.79 -8.68
CA GLU A 37 1.82 -11.63 -8.20
C GLU A 37 3.18 -11.23 -8.78
N SER A 38 3.19 -10.46 -9.87
CA SER A 38 4.40 -10.11 -10.63
C SER A 38 4.79 -8.63 -10.53
N TYR A 39 3.92 -7.77 -9.98
CA TYR A 39 4.18 -6.36 -9.77
C TYR A 39 5.28 -6.16 -8.72
N ALA A 40 6.48 -5.86 -9.20
CA ALA A 40 7.68 -5.70 -8.38
C ALA A 40 8.59 -4.61 -8.95
N VAL A 41 9.54 -4.16 -8.13
CA VAL A 41 10.47 -3.08 -8.44
C VAL A 41 11.89 -3.59 -8.24
N TYR A 42 12.77 -3.28 -9.20
CA TYR A 42 14.11 -3.88 -9.25
C TYR A 42 15.24 -2.85 -9.10
N THR A 43 14.92 -1.56 -9.00
CA THR A 43 15.91 -0.50 -8.77
C THR A 43 15.51 0.40 -7.60
N GLN A 44 16.49 0.98 -6.93
CA GLN A 44 16.24 1.92 -5.83
C GLN A 44 15.49 3.16 -6.32
N ARG A 45 15.84 3.67 -7.50
CA ARG A 45 15.20 4.83 -8.10
C ARG A 45 13.71 4.57 -8.33
N ASP A 46 13.39 3.42 -8.91
CA ASP A 46 12.01 3.04 -9.21
C ASP A 46 11.18 2.81 -7.94
N LEU A 47 11.82 2.38 -6.84
CA LEU A 47 11.18 2.22 -5.54
C LEU A 47 10.74 3.58 -4.99
N TYR A 48 11.65 4.55 -4.98
CA TYR A 48 11.35 5.91 -4.54
C TYR A 48 10.29 6.57 -5.41
N ASP A 49 10.40 6.44 -6.74
CA ASP A 49 9.43 6.99 -7.70
C ASP A 49 8.01 6.45 -7.45
N ARG A 50 7.85 5.15 -7.24
CA ARG A 50 6.54 4.54 -6.91
C ARG A 50 6.03 4.93 -5.53
N MET A 51 6.91 5.05 -4.54
CA MET A 51 6.55 5.49 -3.21
C MET A 51 6.02 6.93 -3.21
N PHE A 52 6.70 7.85 -3.90
CA PHE A 52 6.24 9.23 -4.04
C PHE A 52 4.96 9.33 -4.87
N TYR A 53 4.85 8.55 -5.95
CA TYR A 53 3.63 8.48 -6.75
C TYR A 53 2.40 8.13 -5.89
N ALA A 54 2.50 7.10 -5.04
CA ALA A 54 1.40 6.70 -4.16
C ALA A 54 1.00 7.82 -3.18
N VAL A 55 1.97 8.55 -2.64
CA VAL A 55 1.72 9.68 -1.73
C VAL A 55 1.07 10.85 -2.47
N GLU A 56 1.56 11.19 -3.67
CA GLU A 56 0.97 12.26 -4.51
C GLU A 56 -0.46 11.92 -4.89
N LYS A 57 -0.72 10.68 -5.34
CA LYS A 57 -2.07 10.21 -5.65
C LYS A 57 -2.97 10.20 -4.44
N TYR A 58 -2.47 9.80 -3.27
CA TYR A 58 -3.22 9.91 -2.02
C TYR A 58 -3.66 11.34 -1.75
N LEU A 59 -2.78 12.34 -1.90
CA LEU A 59 -3.10 13.75 -1.69
C LEU A 59 -4.07 14.32 -2.75
N ALA A 60 -4.07 13.76 -3.96
CA ALA A 60 -4.91 14.18 -5.07
C ALA A 60 -6.29 13.51 -5.13
N VAL A 61 -6.57 12.52 -4.26
CA VAL A 61 -7.81 11.71 -4.28
C VAL A 61 -9.09 12.54 -4.49
N PRO A 62 -9.38 13.61 -3.72
CA PRO A 62 -10.62 14.37 -3.88
C PRO A 62 -10.83 14.99 -5.26
N ASN A 63 -9.75 15.19 -6.03
CA ASN A 63 -9.78 15.89 -7.30
C ASN A 63 -9.65 14.93 -8.50
N GLU A 64 -9.02 13.78 -8.33
CA GLU A 64 -8.74 12.86 -9.45
C GLU A 64 -9.64 11.62 -9.50
N THR A 65 -10.25 11.21 -8.38
CA THR A 65 -11.03 9.97 -8.36
C THR A 65 -12.47 10.17 -8.82
N ILE A 66 -12.99 9.19 -9.57
CA ILE A 66 -14.42 9.13 -9.94
C ILE A 66 -15.29 8.80 -8.71
N GLY A 67 -14.76 7.95 -7.81
CA GLY A 67 -15.41 7.61 -6.54
C GLY A 67 -15.35 8.73 -5.51
N ARG A 68 -16.26 8.71 -4.53
CA ARG A 68 -16.22 9.62 -3.38
C ARG A 68 -15.50 8.96 -2.21
N TYR A 69 -14.27 9.40 -1.97
CA TYR A 69 -13.45 8.96 -0.85
C TYR A 69 -13.19 10.10 0.12
N ALA A 70 -13.23 9.81 1.42
CA ALA A 70 -12.94 10.77 2.47
C ALA A 70 -11.79 10.26 3.33
N TYR A 71 -10.91 11.16 3.75
CA TYR A 71 -9.81 10.83 4.63
C TYR A 71 -10.29 10.64 6.07
N VAL A 72 -9.68 9.68 6.75
CA VAL A 72 -9.87 9.45 8.19
C VAL A 72 -8.58 9.82 8.90
N ARG A 73 -8.67 10.61 9.97
CA ARG A 73 -7.51 10.93 10.82
C ARG A 73 -7.32 9.82 11.85
N GLY A 74 -6.07 9.43 12.09
CA GLY A 74 -5.77 8.40 13.11
C GLY A 74 -6.21 8.80 14.51
N GLU A 75 -6.79 7.85 15.25
CA GLU A 75 -7.34 8.05 16.61
C GLU A 75 -6.30 7.84 17.74
N SER A 76 -5.13 7.25 17.47
CA SER A 76 -4.14 6.92 18.52
C SER A 76 -2.72 7.35 18.15
N GLY A 77 -2.10 8.16 19.03
CA GLY A 77 -0.66 8.37 19.10
C GLY A 77 -0.12 9.60 18.35
N GLY A 78 -0.11 10.76 19.01
CA GLY A 78 0.77 11.91 18.75
C GLY A 78 0.47 12.75 17.50
N ASN A 79 0.38 12.13 16.32
CA ASN A 79 0.23 12.81 15.05
C ASN A 79 -1.07 12.38 14.37
N ARG A 80 -2.02 13.31 14.27
CA ARG A 80 -3.36 13.18 13.66
C ARG A 80 -3.32 12.98 12.13
N SER A 81 -2.28 12.32 11.60
CA SER A 81 -2.10 12.12 10.17
C SER A 81 -3.16 11.17 9.61
N ALA A 82 -3.57 11.41 8.37
CA ALA A 82 -4.47 10.53 7.62
C ALA A 82 -3.71 9.47 6.80
N LEU A 83 -2.41 9.69 6.57
CA LEU A 83 -1.50 8.75 5.90
C LEU A 83 -0.25 8.53 6.75
N MET A 84 0.16 7.28 6.90
CA MET A 84 1.40 6.90 7.57
C MET A 84 2.20 6.00 6.65
N LEU A 85 3.43 6.40 6.35
CA LEU A 85 4.39 5.62 5.59
C LEU A 85 5.45 5.12 6.56
N CYS A 86 5.46 3.80 6.81
CA CYS A 86 6.35 3.17 7.78
C CYS A 86 7.53 2.51 7.08
N GLN A 87 8.72 2.63 7.64
CA GLN A 87 9.90 1.90 7.19
C GLN A 87 10.24 0.83 8.22
N GLN A 88 10.16 -0.44 7.83
CA GLN A 88 10.60 -1.54 8.68
C GLN A 88 11.97 -2.03 8.26
N TYR A 89 12.91 -2.09 9.20
CA TYR A 89 14.28 -2.54 8.95
C TYR A 89 14.87 -3.25 10.18
N TYR A 90 15.89 -4.08 9.94
CA TYR A 90 16.64 -4.73 11.02
C TYR A 90 17.39 -3.68 11.86
N ARG A 91 17.25 -3.76 13.18
CA ARG A 91 17.92 -2.86 14.13
C ARG A 91 19.42 -2.77 13.91
N LYS A 92 20.03 -3.88 13.51
CA LYS A 92 21.41 -3.94 13.06
C LYS A 92 21.47 -4.84 11.82
N GLY A 93 22.09 -4.36 10.76
CA GLY A 93 22.19 -5.09 9.49
C GLY A 93 23.46 -4.70 8.75
N ARG A 94 24.63 -5.07 9.30
CA ARG A 94 25.89 -4.92 8.56
C ARG A 94 26.10 -6.18 7.74
N ILE A 95 26.04 -6.06 6.43
CA ILE A 95 26.26 -7.16 5.49
C ILE A 95 27.40 -6.72 4.57
N ASP A 96 28.50 -7.46 4.59
CA ASP A 96 29.67 -7.23 3.75
C ASP A 96 30.01 -8.52 3.00
N PRO A 97 29.43 -8.70 1.80
CA PRO A 97 29.64 -9.91 1.02
C PRO A 97 31.06 -10.03 0.46
N ALA A 98 31.84 -8.94 0.38
CA ALA A 98 33.23 -9.01 -0.10
C ALA A 98 34.15 -9.69 0.91
N ASN A 99 33.78 -9.65 2.20
CA ASN A 99 34.52 -10.25 3.32
C ASN A 99 33.79 -11.45 3.95
N ASP A 100 32.74 -11.99 3.29
CA ASP A 100 31.90 -13.09 3.80
C ASP A 100 31.37 -12.88 5.23
N THR A 101 31.12 -11.63 5.63
CA THR A 101 30.70 -11.30 7.01
C THR A 101 29.35 -10.62 7.05
N PHE A 102 28.56 -10.98 8.07
CA PHE A 102 27.34 -10.28 8.41
C PHE A 102 27.14 -10.20 9.92
N ASN A 103 26.46 -9.15 10.37
CA ASN A 103 26.05 -8.97 11.75
C ASN A 103 24.63 -8.39 11.75
N ILE A 104 23.67 -9.24 12.08
CA ILE A 104 22.24 -8.95 12.01
C ILE A 104 21.63 -9.08 13.41
N ASP A 105 20.94 -8.04 13.86
CA ASP A 105 19.98 -8.11 14.96
C ASP A 105 18.58 -8.14 14.31
N PRO A 106 17.87 -9.29 14.36
CA PRO A 106 16.60 -9.46 13.66
C PRO A 106 15.46 -8.64 14.28
N LYS A 107 15.70 -7.92 15.38
CA LYS A 107 14.71 -7.01 15.96
C LYS A 107 14.30 -5.95 14.93
N ILE A 108 13.01 -5.86 14.64
CA ILE A 108 12.45 -4.87 13.72
C ILE A 108 12.33 -3.51 14.42
N VAL A 109 12.74 -2.47 13.70
CA VAL A 109 12.47 -1.06 14.02
C VAL A 109 11.49 -0.54 12.98
N THR A 110 10.54 0.27 13.42
CA THR A 110 9.53 0.96 12.59
C THR A 110 9.68 2.46 12.76
#